data_AF-A0A6L3X6R1-F1
#
_entry.id   AF-A0A6L3X6R1-F1
#
_cell.length_a   1.000
_cell.length_b   1.000
_cell.length_c   1.000
_cell.angle_alpha   90.00
_cell.angle_beta   90.00
_cell.angle_gamma   90.00
#
_symmetry.space_group_name_H-M   'P 1'
#
loop_
_entity.id
_entity.type
_entity.pdbx_description
1 polymer ?
#
loop_
_entity_poly.entity_id
_entity_poly.type
_entity_poly.pdbx_seq_one_letter_code
_entity_poly.pdbx_strand_id
1 'polypeptide(L)'
;GKEPAPGEYWRLAEKAAVEVGPALFCSLLIITLSFIPVFSLEAQEGRMFSPLAFTKTWSMAVAAGLGITLVPVLMGFFIRGKIPDEKANPINRLLIRLYEPLLDKVLTFPKMTLALACLLLIATLWPLSRLGSEFMPPLDEGDLLYMPS
;
A
#
# COMPACT_ATOMS: atom_id res chain seq x y z
N GLY A 1 -2.34 -29.61 11.39
CA GLY A 1 -1.55 -29.01 12.49
C GLY A 1 -0.61 -30.01 13.13
N LYS A 2 0.44 -30.41 12.43
CA LYS A 2 1.64 -31.00 13.04
C LYS A 2 2.66 -29.87 13.19
N GLU A 3 3.42 -29.86 14.28
CA GLU A 3 4.56 -28.95 14.41
C GLU A 3 5.62 -29.37 13.39
N PRO A 4 6.03 -28.49 12.47
CA PRO A 4 7.13 -28.79 11.55
C PRO A 4 8.39 -29.12 12.34
N ALA A 5 9.20 -30.05 11.85
CA ALA A 5 10.52 -30.32 12.42
C ALA A 5 11.42 -29.07 12.29
N PRO A 6 12.45 -28.89 13.14
CA PRO A 6 13.32 -27.69 13.13
C PRO A 6 13.92 -27.33 11.76
N GLY A 7 14.15 -28.30 10.88
CA GLY A 7 14.64 -28.09 9.50
C GLY A 7 13.55 -27.80 8.45
N GLU A 8 12.28 -28.06 8.75
CA GLU A 8 11.15 -27.80 7.84
C GLU A 8 10.73 -26.33 7.81
N TYR A 9 10.94 -25.59 8.90
CA TYR A 9 10.62 -24.15 8.98
C TYR A 9 11.39 -23.32 7.96
N TRP A 10 12.69 -23.57 7.81
CA TRP A 10 13.52 -22.86 6.83
C TRP A 10 13.04 -23.10 5.40
N ARG A 11 12.73 -24.35 5.07
CA ARG A 11 12.18 -24.70 3.75
C ARG A 11 10.79 -24.12 3.52
N LEU A 12 9.96 -24.02 4.56
CA LEU A 12 8.62 -23.43 4.47
C LEU A 12 8.70 -21.91 4.29
N ALA A 13 9.54 -21.24 5.07
CA ALA A 13 9.79 -19.81 4.95
C ALA A 13 10.40 -19.46 3.58
N GLU A 14 11.34 -20.26 3.08
CA GLU A 14 11.91 -20.12 1.75
C GLU A 14 10.83 -20.28 0.67
N LYS A 15 10.01 -21.33 0.72
CA LYS A 15 8.91 -21.52 -0.25
C LYS A 15 7.93 -20.36 -0.26
N ALA A 16 7.52 -19.90 0.92
CA ALA A 16 6.62 -18.75 1.04
C ALA A 16 7.27 -17.48 0.46
N ALA A 17 8.53 -17.21 0.79
CA ALA A 17 9.27 -16.06 0.28
C ALA A 17 9.46 -16.10 -1.25
N VAL A 18 9.69 -17.28 -1.83
CA VAL A 18 9.79 -17.45 -3.29
C VAL A 18 8.44 -17.21 -3.99
N GLU A 19 7.33 -17.59 -3.36
CA GLU A 19 5.99 -17.40 -3.92
C GLU A 19 5.58 -15.91 -3.99
N VAL A 20 5.87 -15.13 -2.93
CA VAL A 20 5.47 -13.71 -2.86
C VAL A 20 6.57 -12.72 -3.26
N GLY A 21 7.84 -13.14 -3.23
CA GLY A 21 9.01 -12.28 -3.43
C GLY A 21 9.01 -11.51 -4.77
N PRO A 22 8.83 -12.19 -5.91
CA PRO A 22 8.76 -11.52 -7.22
C PRO A 22 7.62 -10.49 -7.30
N ALA A 23 6.44 -10.81 -6.76
CA ALA A 23 5.29 -9.93 -6.79
C ALA A 23 5.52 -8.65 -5.97
N LEU A 24 6.05 -8.79 -4.75
CA LEU A 24 6.35 -7.66 -3.87
C LEU A 24 7.45 -6.77 -4.44
N PHE A 25 8.53 -7.35 -4.98
CA PHE A 25 9.61 -6.59 -5.59
C PHE A 25 9.13 -5.82 -6.83
N CYS A 26 8.43 -6.48 -7.74
CA CYS A 26 7.86 -5.82 -8.91
C CYS A 26 6.88 -4.72 -8.51
N SER A 27 6.04 -4.94 -7.49
CA SER A 27 5.12 -3.92 -6.98
C SER A 27 5.85 -2.68 -6.46
N LEU A 28 6.87 -2.86 -5.61
CA LEU A 28 7.67 -1.75 -5.07
C LEU A 28 8.43 -1.00 -6.18
N LEU A 29 8.92 -1.73 -7.19
CA LEU A 29 9.58 -1.16 -8.35
C LEU A 29 8.60 -0.32 -9.18
N ILE A 30 7.40 -0.83 -9.46
CA ILE A 30 6.34 -0.09 -10.16
C ILE A 30 5.97 1.19 -9.39
N ILE A 31 5.81 1.12 -8.07
CA ILE A 31 5.53 2.32 -7.26
C ILE A 31 6.67 3.32 -7.38
N THR A 32 7.92 2.86 -7.36
CA THR A 32 9.09 3.74 -7.50
C THR A 32 9.12 4.41 -8.88
N LEU A 33 8.95 3.65 -9.95
CA LEU A 33 8.96 4.18 -11.32
C LEU A 33 7.77 5.11 -11.59
N SER A 34 6.60 4.83 -11.00
CA SER A 34 5.40 5.67 -11.14
C SER A 34 5.59 7.08 -10.58
N PHE A 35 6.61 7.33 -9.75
CA PHE A 35 6.93 8.65 -9.22
C PHE A 35 7.98 9.41 -10.05
N ILE A 36 8.63 8.77 -11.02
CA ILE A 36 9.60 9.46 -11.90
C ILE A 36 9.01 10.70 -12.57
N PRO A 37 7.75 10.71 -13.08
CA PRO A 37 7.16 11.89 -13.71
C PRO A 37 7.10 13.12 -12.79
N VAL A 38 7.07 12.93 -11.46
CA VAL A 38 7.05 14.05 -10.49
C VAL A 38 8.32 14.88 -10.56
N PHE A 39 9.46 14.29 -10.94
CA PHE A 39 10.71 15.04 -11.12
C PHE A 39 10.71 15.95 -12.35
N SER A 40 9.71 15.84 -13.23
CA SER A 40 9.53 16.73 -14.36
C SER A 40 8.86 18.07 -13.99
N LEU A 41 8.50 18.27 -12.70
CA LEU A 41 7.92 19.53 -12.21
C LEU A 41 9.05 20.57 -11.98
N GLU A 42 9.11 21.62 -12.80
CA GLU A 42 10.18 22.64 -12.76
C GLU A 42 9.87 23.83 -11.82
N ALA A 43 8.61 24.04 -11.46
CA ALA A 43 8.15 25.24 -10.75
C ALA A 43 8.42 25.22 -9.23
N GLN A 44 7.86 26.20 -8.51
CA GLN A 44 7.90 26.26 -7.04
C GLN A 44 7.32 24.99 -6.39
N GLU A 45 6.34 24.35 -7.04
CA GLU A 45 5.82 23.02 -6.71
C GLU A 45 6.92 21.97 -6.71
N GLY A 46 7.79 21.97 -7.73
CA GLY A 46 8.92 21.05 -7.87
C GLY A 46 9.93 21.16 -6.73
N ARG A 47 10.22 22.37 -6.22
CA ARG A 47 11.14 22.53 -5.07
C ARG A 47 10.58 21.99 -3.76
N MET A 48 9.25 22.04 -3.58
CA MET A 48 8.60 21.46 -2.39
C MET A 48 8.40 19.95 -2.53
N PHE A 49 8.09 19.46 -3.73
CA PHE A 49 7.81 18.04 -3.96
C PHE A 49 9.04 17.20 -4.29
N SER A 50 10.11 17.77 -4.84
CA SER A 50 11.33 17.04 -5.20
C SER A 50 12.02 16.38 -4.00
N PRO A 51 12.25 17.06 -2.85
CA PRO A 51 12.82 16.40 -1.66
C PRO A 51 11.93 15.28 -1.11
N LEU A 52 10.60 15.46 -1.15
CA LEU A 52 9.62 14.45 -0.75
C LEU A 52 9.61 13.24 -1.70
N ALA A 53 9.74 13.46 -3.00
CA ALA A 53 9.81 12.41 -4.01
C ALA A 53 11.11 11.61 -3.88
N PHE A 54 12.25 12.28 -3.65
CA PHE A 54 13.54 11.61 -3.46
C PHE A 54 13.54 10.70 -2.24
N THR A 55 13.10 11.20 -1.09
CA THR A 55 13.07 10.41 0.16
C THR A 55 12.20 9.16 0.02
N LYS A 56 11.02 9.27 -0.59
CA LYS A 56 10.16 8.11 -0.90
C LYS A 56 10.82 7.14 -1.86
N THR A 57 11.38 7.64 -2.97
CA THR A 57 11.97 6.82 -4.04
C THR A 57 13.15 5.99 -3.52
N TRP A 58 14.07 6.62 -2.78
CA TRP A 58 15.20 5.92 -2.17
C TRP A 58 14.75 4.91 -1.11
N SER A 59 13.76 5.26 -0.28
CA SER A 59 13.21 4.35 0.73
C SER A 59 12.59 3.11 0.08
N MET A 60 11.79 3.27 -0.97
CA MET A 60 11.15 2.16 -1.68
C MET A 60 12.17 1.29 -2.42
N ALA A 61 13.18 1.89 -3.05
CA ALA A 61 14.24 1.15 -3.74
C ALA A 61 15.04 0.26 -2.78
N VAL A 62 15.42 0.80 -1.61
CA VAL A 62 16.09 0.02 -0.57
C VAL A 62 15.15 -1.05 0.00
N ALA A 63 13.89 -0.71 0.27
CA ALA A 63 12.89 -1.67 0.76
C ALA A 63 12.65 -2.84 -0.23
N ALA A 64 12.64 -2.57 -1.53
CA ALA A 64 12.52 -3.61 -2.56
C ALA A 64 13.70 -4.58 -2.51
N GLY A 65 14.93 -4.06 -2.43
CA GLY A 65 16.13 -4.90 -2.29
C GLY A 65 16.13 -5.71 -0.99
N LEU A 66 15.80 -5.08 0.14
CA LEU A 66 15.70 -5.75 1.44
C LEU A 66 14.56 -6.78 1.49
N GLY A 67 13.48 -6.57 0.73
CA GLY A 67 12.33 -7.45 0.64
C GLY A 67 12.65 -8.84 0.07
N ILE A 68 13.57 -8.92 -0.91
CA ILE A 68 14.03 -10.21 -1.45
C ILE A 68 15.22 -10.78 -0.66
N THR A 69 16.05 -9.93 -0.07
CA THR A 69 17.31 -10.37 0.56
C THR A 69 17.18 -10.61 2.06
N LEU A 70 16.82 -9.57 2.82
CA LEU A 70 16.82 -9.59 4.28
C LEU A 70 15.55 -10.24 4.84
N VAL A 71 14.38 -9.93 4.26
CA VAL A 71 13.09 -10.42 4.77
C VAL A 71 13.03 -11.96 4.83
N PRO A 72 13.45 -12.74 3.81
CA PRO A 72 13.40 -14.20 3.88
C PRO A 72 14.32 -14.78 4.97
N VAL A 73 15.50 -14.16 5.18
CA VAL A 73 16.44 -14.56 6.24
C VAL A 73 15.84 -14.29 7.62
N LEU A 74 15.24 -13.11 7.81
CA LEU A 74 14.60 -12.75 9.06
C LEU A 74 13.37 -13.63 9.34
N MET A 75 12.59 -13.96 8.31
CA MET A 75 11.48 -14.90 8.42
C MET A 75 11.96 -16.27 8.91
N GLY A 76 13.03 -16.83 8.33
CA GLY A 76 13.60 -18.10 8.77
C GLY A 76 14.16 -18.06 10.21
N PHE A 77 14.67 -16.91 10.66
CA PHE A 77 15.23 -16.77 12.01
C PHE A 77 14.17 -16.58 13.09
N PHE A 78 13.21 -15.67 12.86
CA PHE A 78 12.24 -15.22 13.86
C PHE A 78 10.93 -16.03 13.87
N ILE A 79 10.50 -16.57 12.71
CA ILE A 79 9.25 -17.33 12.65
C ILE A 79 9.51 -18.74 13.18
N ARG A 80 9.14 -18.97 14.44
CA ARG A 80 9.26 -20.26 15.13
C ARG A 80 7.94 -20.62 15.80
N GLY A 81 7.68 -21.93 15.89
CA GLY A 81 6.51 -22.47 16.56
C GLY A 81 5.27 -22.58 15.68
N LYS A 82 4.13 -22.84 16.31
CA LYS A 82 2.86 -23.11 15.62
C LYS A 82 2.23 -21.81 15.14
N ILE A 83 2.15 -21.61 13.82
CA ILE A 83 1.33 -20.56 13.22
C ILE A 83 -0.14 -20.94 13.50
N PRO A 84 -0.87 -20.17 14.33
CA PRO A 84 -2.27 -20.45 14.60
C PRO A 84 -3.09 -20.21 13.34
N ASP A 85 -4.15 -21.00 13.17
CA ASP A 85 -5.09 -20.83 12.06
C ASP A 85 -5.66 -19.41 12.08
N GLU A 86 -5.87 -18.80 10.92
CA GLU A 86 -6.47 -17.49 10.76
C GLU A 86 -7.82 -17.40 11.51
N LYS A 87 -8.59 -18.49 11.54
CA LYS A 87 -9.89 -18.55 12.23
C LYS A 87 -9.80 -18.71 13.75
N ALA A 88 -8.60 -18.92 14.31
CA ALA A 88 -8.39 -19.03 15.75
C ALA A 88 -8.58 -17.69 16.47
N ASN A 89 -8.29 -16.58 15.78
CA ASN A 89 -8.49 -15.24 16.33
C ASN A 89 -9.97 -14.82 16.19
N PRO A 90 -10.65 -14.45 17.30
CA PRO A 90 -12.07 -14.13 17.27
C PRO A 90 -12.38 -12.90 16.40
N ILE A 91 -11.44 -11.95 16.34
CA ILE A 91 -11.51 -10.77 15.46
C ILE A 91 -11.47 -11.20 14.00
N ASN A 92 -10.43 -11.95 13.60
CA ASN A 92 -10.28 -12.38 12.22
C ASN A 92 -11.46 -13.25 11.77
N ARG A 93 -11.97 -14.12 12.65
CA ARG A 93 -13.17 -14.91 12.38
C ARG A 93 -14.40 -14.05 12.11
N LEU A 94 -14.59 -12.97 12.86
CA LEU A 94 -15.70 -12.03 12.65
C LEU A 94 -15.53 -11.26 11.33
N LEU A 95 -14.32 -10.78 11.03
CA LEU A 95 -14.02 -10.08 9.78
C LEU A 95 -14.26 -10.98 8.56
N ILE A 96 -13.76 -12.22 8.58
CA ILE A 96 -13.97 -13.19 7.49
C ILE A 96 -15.47 -13.47 7.32
N ARG A 97 -16.21 -13.68 8.41
CA ARG A 97 -17.65 -13.94 8.36
C ARG A 97 -18.47 -12.76 7.81
N LEU A 98 -17.97 -11.52 7.95
CA LEU A 98 -18.58 -10.33 7.36
C LEU A 98 -18.19 -10.16 5.89
N TYR A 99 -16.94 -10.49 5.54
CA TYR A 99 -16.39 -10.35 4.20
C TYR A 99 -16.94 -11.41 3.23
N GLU A 100 -16.97 -12.69 3.62
CA GLU A 100 -17.47 -13.81 2.81
C GLU A 100 -18.85 -13.54 2.16
N PRO A 101 -19.91 -13.14 2.89
CA PRO A 101 -21.23 -12.92 2.27
C PRO A 101 -21.28 -11.69 1.35
N LEU A 102 -20.41 -10.70 1.55
CA LEU A 102 -20.30 -9.56 0.64
C LEU A 102 -19.61 -9.98 -0.66
N LEU A 103 -18.55 -10.78 -0.55
CA LEU A 103 -17.85 -11.34 -1.71
C LEU A 103 -18.78 -12.20 -2.56
N ASP A 104 -19.55 -13.10 -1.94
CA ASP A 104 -20.50 -13.96 -2.64
C ASP A 104 -21.57 -13.16 -3.41
N LYS A 105 -22.09 -12.09 -2.80
CA LYS A 105 -23.03 -11.18 -3.47
C LYS A 105 -22.40 -10.48 -4.68
N VAL A 106 -21.16 -10.01 -4.54
CA VAL A 106 -20.42 -9.36 -5.64
C VAL A 106 -20.18 -10.32 -6.80
N LEU A 107 -19.85 -11.59 -6.51
CA LEU A 107 -19.60 -12.63 -7.50
C LEU A 107 -20.89 -13.14 -8.17
N THR A 108 -22.04 -13.06 -7.49
CA THR A 108 -23.34 -13.47 -8.06
C THR A 108 -23.84 -12.46 -9.11
N PHE A 109 -23.54 -11.17 -8.93
CA PHE A 109 -23.99 -10.10 -9.85
C PHE A 109 -22.83 -9.24 -10.37
N PRO A 110 -21.83 -9.82 -11.07
CA PRO A 110 -20.60 -9.11 -11.42
C PRO A 110 -20.83 -7.92 -12.35
N LYS A 111 -21.80 -8.01 -13.26
CA LYS A 111 -22.18 -6.91 -14.17
C LYS A 111 -22.77 -5.72 -13.41
N MET A 112 -23.59 -5.97 -12.40
CA MET A 112 -24.18 -4.93 -11.57
C MET A 112 -23.12 -4.26 -10.68
N THR A 113 -22.20 -5.06 -10.11
CA THR A 113 -21.06 -4.53 -9.35
C THR A 113 -20.18 -3.63 -10.22
N LEU A 114 -19.86 -4.05 -11.45
CA LEU A 114 -19.07 -3.24 -12.38
C LEU A 114 -19.80 -1.95 -12.74
N ALA A 115 -21.11 -2.01 -13.03
CA ALA A 115 -21.92 -0.85 -13.33
C ALA A 115 -21.95 0.15 -12.15
N LEU A 116 -22.10 -0.36 -10.92
CA LEU A 116 -22.05 0.46 -9.70
C LEU A 116 -20.67 1.10 -9.51
N ALA A 117 -19.57 0.35 -9.74
CA ALA A 117 -18.21 0.89 -9.65
C ALA A 117 -17.98 2.01 -10.68
N CYS A 118 -18.43 1.83 -11.93
CA CYS A 118 -18.38 2.87 -12.96
C CYS A 118 -19.22 4.09 -12.56
N LEU A 119 -20.43 3.88 -12.03
CA LEU A 119 -21.28 4.97 -11.57
C LEU A 119 -20.64 5.75 -10.43
N LEU A 120 -20.03 5.07 -9.46
CA LEU A 120 -19.29 5.72 -8.37
C LEU A 120 -18.09 6.51 -8.88
N LEU A 121 -17.35 5.98 -9.86
CA LEU A 121 -16.24 6.69 -10.49
C LEU A 121 -16.74 7.97 -11.18
N ILE A 122 -17.84 7.92 -11.92
CA ILE A 122 -18.46 9.11 -12.52
C ILE A 122 -18.93 10.08 -11.43
N ALA A 123 -19.48 9.58 -10.32
CA ALA A 123 -19.93 10.41 -9.21
C ALA A 123 -18.76 11.19 -8.54
N THR A 124 -17.53 10.67 -8.57
CA THR A 124 -16.35 11.41 -8.06
C THR A 124 -16.01 12.67 -8.86
N LEU A 125 -16.52 12.83 -10.09
CA LEU A 125 -16.35 14.06 -10.87
C LEU A 125 -17.06 15.26 -10.23
N TRP A 126 -18.13 15.02 -9.46
CA TRP A 126 -18.88 16.10 -8.83
C TRP A 126 -18.13 16.76 -7.68
N PRO A 127 -17.55 16.04 -6.69
CA PRO A 127 -16.63 16.62 -5.72
C PRO A 127 -15.40 17.26 -6.37
N LEU A 128 -14.85 16.64 -7.41
CA LEU A 128 -13.69 17.16 -8.13
C LEU A 128 -13.97 18.56 -8.71
N SER A 129 -15.16 18.77 -9.26
CA SER A 129 -15.59 20.09 -9.78
C SER A 129 -15.78 21.17 -8.70
N ARG A 130 -15.87 20.77 -7.43
CA ARG A 130 -16.06 21.66 -6.28
C ARG A 130 -14.77 21.97 -5.53
N LEU A 131 -13.67 21.27 -5.85
CA LEU A 131 -12.36 21.57 -5.28
C LEU A 131 -11.88 22.90 -5.88
N GLY A 132 -11.66 23.89 -5.01
CA GLY A 132 -11.01 25.14 -5.39
C GLY A 132 -9.54 24.90 -5.73
N SER A 133 -8.98 25.77 -6.58
CA SER A 133 -7.57 25.75 -6.92
C SER A 133 -6.79 26.62 -5.94
N GLU A 134 -6.47 26.08 -4.76
CA GLU A 134 -5.46 26.69 -3.87
C GLU A 134 -4.13 25.98 -4.08
N PHE A 135 -3.10 26.75 -4.45
CA PHE A 135 -1.76 26.26 -4.80
C PHE A 135 -1.07 25.56 -3.61
N MET A 136 -1.37 25.99 -2.39
CA MET A 136 -0.90 25.42 -1.13
C MET A 136 -1.79 25.96 0.00
N PRO A 137 -2.12 25.16 1.03
CA PRO A 137 -2.81 25.69 2.21
C PRO A 137 -1.98 26.83 2.80
N PRO A 138 -2.61 27.92 3.28
CA PRO A 138 -1.87 29.01 3.92
C PRO A 138 -1.07 28.43 5.09
N LEU A 139 0.26 28.59 5.05
CA LEU A 139 1.10 28.25 6.18
C LEU A 139 0.92 29.34 7.24
N ASP A 140 0.50 28.93 8.42
CA ASP A 140 0.40 29.82 9.57
C ASP A 140 1.80 29.95 10.19
N GLU A 141 2.55 30.95 9.74
CA GLU A 141 3.95 31.21 10.12
C GLU A 141 4.06 31.90 11.50
N GLY A 142 2.93 32.16 12.17
CA GLY A 142 2.88 32.70 13.52
C GLY A 142 3.08 34.22 13.61
N ASP A 143 3.24 34.91 12.48
CA ASP A 143 3.25 36.36 12.38
C ASP A 143 2.07 36.89 11.54
N LEU A 144 1.25 37.72 12.17
CA LEU A 144 0.16 38.41 11.48
C LEU A 144 0.75 39.57 10.68
N LEU A 145 1.18 39.32 9.44
CA LEU A 145 1.66 40.38 8.56
C LEU A 145 0.47 41.24 8.10
N TYR A 146 0.11 42.23 8.90
CA TYR A 146 -0.84 43.28 8.54
C TYR A 146 -0.21 44.12 7.42
N MET A 147 -0.50 43.80 6.16
CA MET A 147 -0.24 44.70 5.05
C MET A 147 -1.29 45.82 5.09
N PRO A 148 -0.92 47.08 5.40
CA PRO A 148 -1.85 48.19 5.22
C PRO A 148 -2.07 48.37 3.70
N SER A 149 -3.35 48.52 3.36
CA SER A 149 -3.91 48.74 2.02
C SER A 149 -3.10 49.62 1.08
#